data_AF-A0A7Y5EYZ6-F1
#
_entry.id   AF-A0A7Y5EYZ6-F1
#
_cell.length_a   1.000
_cell.length_b   1.000
_cell.length_c   1.000
_cell.angle_alpha   90.00
_cell.angle_beta   90.00
_cell.angle_gamma   90.00
#
_symmetry.space_group_name_H-M   'P 1'
#
loop_
_entity.id
_entity.type
_entity.pdbx_description
1 polymer ?
#
loop_
_entity_poly.entity_id
_entity_poly.type
_entity_poly.pdbx_seq_one_letter_code
_entity_poly.pdbx_strand_id
1 'polypeptide(L)' 'MMLPRGAELIVILVIVVLVFGVGRISKIGKELGSGIRSFREGLKGDDTEAEKTDRSE' A
#
# COMPACT_ATOMS: atom_id res chain seq x y z
N MET A 1 13.00 16.14 -28.76
CA MET A 1 11.68 16.18 -28.08
C MET A 1 11.94 16.18 -26.59
N MET A 2 11.65 17.29 -25.91
CA MET A 2 11.87 17.44 -24.47
C MET A 2 10.87 16.56 -23.72
N LEU A 3 11.34 15.51 -23.05
CA LEU A 3 10.49 14.72 -22.17
C LEU A 3 10.00 15.64 -21.03
N PRO A 4 8.70 15.66 -20.71
CA PRO A 4 8.17 16.49 -19.64
C PRO A 4 8.80 16.09 -18.31
N ARG A 5 9.06 17.07 -17.42
CA ARG A 5 9.80 16.89 -16.15
C ARG A 5 9.25 15.81 -15.20
N GLY A 6 8.05 15.28 -15.44
CA GLY A 6 7.48 14.15 -14.70
C GLY A 6 7.86 12.77 -15.26
N ALA A 7 8.31 12.70 -16.52
CA ALA A 7 8.70 11.45 -17.16
C ALA A 7 10.01 10.89 -16.59
N GLU A 8 10.88 11.74 -16.05
CA GLU A 8 12.13 11.35 -15.39
C GLU A 8 11.86 10.41 -14.21
N LEU A 9 10.85 10.71 -13.39
CA LEU A 9 10.44 9.85 -12.27
C LEU A 9 9.89 8.51 -12.75
N ILE A 10 9.15 8.48 -13.87
CA ILE A 10 8.63 7.25 -14.46
C ILE A 10 9.78 6.37 -14.96
N VAL A 11 10.77 6.94 -15.64
CA VAL A 11 11.95 6.20 -16.12
C VAL A 11 12.73 5.60 -14.95
N ILE A 12 12.96 6.37 -13.88
CA ILE A 12 13.62 5.89 -12.67
C ILE A 12 12.82 4.75 -12.03
N LEU A 13 11.50 4.90 -11.91
CA LEU A 13 10.61 3.87 -11.36
C LEU A 13 10.70 2.58 -12.17
N VAL A 14 10.71 2.67 -13.50
CA VAL A 14 10.86 1.50 -14.39
C VAL A 14 12.20 0.80 -14.16
N ILE A 15 13.31 1.55 -14.05
CA ILE A 15 14.63 0.98 -13.76
C ILE A 15 14.64 0.26 -12.41
N VAL A 16 14.08 0.88 -11.37
CA VAL A 16 13.96 0.26 -10.04
C VAL A 16 13.17 -1.05 -10.12
N VAL A 17 12.03 -1.05 -10.83
CA VAL A 17 11.23 -2.27 -11.01
C VAL A 17 11.98 -3.36 -11.78
N LEU A 18 12.81 -3.01 -12.76
CA LEU A 18 13.63 -3.98 -13.51
C LEU A 18 14.76 -4.56 -12.66
N VAL A 19 15.43 -3.73 -11.84
CA VAL A 19 16.55 -4.16 -10.97
C VAL A 19 16.05 -5.03 -9.81
N PHE A 20 15.00 -4.58 -9.13
CA PHE A 20 14.46 -5.29 -7.98
C PHE A 20 13.47 -6.41 -8.36
N GLY A 21 12.84 -6.30 -9.53
CA GLY A 21 11.80 -7.21 -10.01
C GLY A 21 10.43 -6.96 -9.36
N VAL A 22 9.36 -7.18 -10.13
CA VAL A 22 7.97 -7.02 -9.67
C VAL A 22 7.62 -7.94 -8.49
N GLY A 23 8.20 -9.14 -8.42
CA GLY A 23 7.93 -10.11 -7.36
C GLY A 23 8.45 -9.70 -5.99
N ARG A 24 9.67 -9.12 -5.92
CA ARG A 24 10.28 -8.66 -4.66
C ARG A 24 9.55 -7.44 -4.12
N ILE A 25 9.22 -6.48 -5.00
CA ILE A 25 8.43 -5.28 -4.65
C ILE A 25 7.05 -5.68 -4.13
N SER A 26 6.37 -6.62 -4.80
CA SER A 26 5.04 -7.09 -4.38
C SER A 26 5.07 -7.81 -3.04
N LYS A 27 6.12 -8.61 -2.77
CA LYS A 27 6.28 -9.30 -1.49
C LYS A 27 6.47 -8.32 -0.33
N ILE A 28 7.39 -7.35 -0.49
CA ILE A 28 7.65 -6.31 0.51
C ILE A 28 6.41 -5.43 0.71
N GLY A 29 5.74 -5.03 -0.38
CA GLY A 29 4.51 -4.25 -0.32
C GLY A 29 3.38 -4.98 0.41
N LYS A 30 3.25 -6.31 0.24
CA LYS A 30 2.26 -7.12 0.95
C LYS A 30 2.56 -7.20 2.45
N GLU A 31 3.82 -7.40 2.83
CA GLU A 31 4.26 -7.46 4.23
C GLU A 31 4.07 -6.09 4.93
N LEU A 32 4.51 -5.00 4.30
CA LEU A 32 4.29 -3.63 4.80
C LEU A 32 2.81 -3.27 4.85
N GLY A 33 2.04 -3.60 3.81
CA GLY A 33 0.61 -3.31 3.74
C GLY A 33 -0.18 -4.03 4.83
N SER A 34 0.18 -5.29 5.14
CA SER A 34 -0.43 -6.02 6.25
C SER A 34 -0.11 -5.36 7.59
N GLY A 35 1.14 -4.94 7.82
CA GLY A 35 1.54 -4.25 9.05
C GLY A 35 0.84 -2.90 9.23
N ILE A 36 0.76 -2.10 8.16
CA ILE A 36 0.03 -0.81 8.17
C ILE A 36 -1.46 -1.04 8.42
N ARG A 37 -2.05 -2.10 7.85
CA ARG A 37 -3.45 -2.44 8.06
C ARG A 37 -3.74 -2.80 9.51
N SER A 38 -2.94 -3.70 10.09
CA SER A 38 -3.07 -4.07 11.51
C SER A 38 -2.81 -2.89 12.44
N PHE A 39 -1.87 -2.01 12.10
CA PHE A 39 -1.63 -0.77 12.84
C PHE A 39 -2.84 0.17 12.78
N ARG A 40 -3.43 0.36 11.60
CA ARG A 40 -4.65 1.16 11.42
C ARG A 40 -5.85 0.57 12.14
N GLU A 41 -6.00 -0.75 12.14
CA GLU A 41 -7.05 -1.47 12.87
C GLU A 41 -6.85 -1.33 14.39
N GLY A 42 -5.62 -1.45 14.90
CA GLY A 42 -5.31 -1.20 16.31
C GLY A 42 -5.53 0.24 16.75
N LEU A 43 -5.24 1.23 15.88
CA LEU A 43 -5.56 2.64 16.14
C LEU A 43 -7.07 2.96 16.05
N LYS A 44 -7.83 2.17 15.28
CA LYS A 44 -9.30 2.27 15.17
C LYS A 44 -10.03 1.45 16.23
N GLY A 45 -9.31 0.66 17.03
CA GLY A 45 -9.83 -0.32 17.97
C GLY A 45 -10.69 0.21 19.12
N ASP A 46 -10.88 1.53 19.23
CA ASP A 46 -11.82 2.14 20.18
C ASP A 46 -13.18 2.55 19.56
N ASP A 47 -13.29 2.67 18.23
CA ASP A 47 -14.47 3.29 17.61
C ASP A 47 -15.35 2.34 16.76
N THR A 48 -14.90 1.12 16.43
CA THR A 48 -15.57 0.27 15.41
C THR A 48 -16.21 -1.03 15.95
N GLU A 49 -15.92 -1.44 17.20
CA GLU A 49 -16.58 -2.62 17.80
C GLU A 49 -18.08 -2.35 18.11
N ALA A 50 -18.52 -1.09 18.10
CA ALA A 50 -19.92 -0.72 18.36
C ALA A 50 -20.87 -0.83 17.15
N GLU A 51 -20.40 -1.04 15.91
CA GLU A 51 -21.24 -0.94 14.69
C GLU A 51 -21.52 -2.29 13.99
N LYS A 52 -21.13 -3.43 14.57
CA LYS A 52 -21.41 -4.77 14.00
C LYS A 52 -22.36 -5.64 14.80
N THR A 53 -23.00 -5.08 15.82
CA THR A 53 -24.10 -5.71 16.58
C THR A 53 -25.38 -4.89 16.41
N ASP A 54 -25.78 -4.60 15.17
CA ASP A 54 -27.11 -4.05 14.85
C ASP A 54 -27.49 -4.38 13.39
N ARG A 55 -27.47 -5.67 13.04
CA ARG A 55 -28.07 -6.16 11.79
C ARG A 55 -28.49 -7.62 11.91
N SER A 56 -29.12 -7.94 13.02
CA SER A 56 -29.87 -9.18 13.23
C SER A 56 -30.94 -8.92 14.29
N GLU A 57 -31.94 -8.13 13.90
CA GLU A 57 -33.34 -8.25 14.34
C GLU A 57 -34.24 -8.06 13.12
#